data_AF-A0A8E5IN20-F1
#
_entry.id   AF-A0A8E5IN20-F1
#
_cell.length_a   1.000
_cell.length_b   1.000
_cell.length_c   1.000
_cell.angle_alpha   90.00
_cell.angle_beta   90.00
_cell.angle_gamma   90.00
#
_symmetry.space_group_name_H-M   'P 1'
#
loop_
_entity.id
_entity.type
_entity.pdbx_description
1 polymer ?
#
loop_
_entity_poly.entity_id
_entity_poly.type
_entity_poly.pdbx_seq_one_letter_code
_entity_poly.pdbx_strand_id
1 'polypeptide(L)'
;MLNLDGVKSFSRVMMPMLFLSIQAVYGGDMTIRILLVEDDQDIGARLKEGLASFGFVVEHVEDGEHALSFALQEEFDAIVLDLGLPGLSGIEVLRRLLRTGAATPVLILTARSSWTG
;
A
#
# COMPACT_ATOMS: atom_id res chain seq x y z
N MET A 1 -21.35 0.51 27.65
CA MET A 1 -20.42 -0.08 28.62
C MET A 1 -19.56 -1.11 27.89
N LEU A 2 -18.33 -0.73 27.53
CA LEU A 2 -17.19 -1.64 27.39
C LEU A 2 -16.03 -0.92 28.08
N ASN A 3 -15.56 -1.50 29.17
CA ASN A 3 -14.49 -0.98 30.00
C ASN A 3 -13.15 -1.42 29.39
N LEU A 4 -12.29 -0.47 29.06
CA LEU A 4 -10.95 -0.72 28.50
C LEU A 4 -9.93 -0.08 29.45
N ASP A 5 -9.60 -0.81 30.52
CA ASP A 5 -8.55 -0.43 31.45
C ASP A 5 -7.18 -0.52 30.74
N GLY A 6 -6.66 0.62 30.29
CA GLY A 6 -5.23 0.79 29.99
C GLY A 6 -4.83 1.33 28.61
N VAL A 7 -5.73 1.40 27.62
CA VAL A 7 -5.42 1.97 26.31
C VAL A 7 -6.12 3.32 26.16
N LYS A 8 -5.34 4.41 26.21
CA LYS A 8 -5.85 5.73 25.84
C LYS A 8 -6.18 5.72 24.35
N SER A 9 -7.45 5.90 24.01
CA SER A 9 -7.87 6.18 22.64
C SER A 9 -7.26 7.52 22.23
N PHE A 10 -6.36 7.50 21.24
CA PHE A 10 -5.74 8.71 20.72
C PHE A 10 -6.52 9.21 19.49
N SER A 11 -6.87 10.49 19.50
CA SER A 11 -7.48 11.18 18.36
C SER A 11 -6.60 11.06 17.12
N ARG A 12 -7.21 10.95 15.93
CA ARG A 12 -6.59 10.82 14.58
C ARG A 12 -5.47 11.83 14.30
N VAL A 13 -5.42 12.92 15.05
CA VAL A 13 -4.42 14.01 14.96
C VAL A 13 -3.08 13.64 15.62
N MET A 14 -3.03 12.64 16.52
CA MET A 14 -1.82 12.29 17.27
C MET A 14 -0.89 11.32 16.52
N MET A 15 -1.42 10.54 15.59
CA MET A 15 -0.67 9.48 14.88
C MET A 15 0.51 10.00 14.05
N PRO A 16 0.38 11.10 13.28
CA PRO A 16 1.51 11.66 12.54
C PRO A 16 2.66 12.09 13.48
N MET A 17 2.32 12.71 14.62
CA MET A 17 3.29 13.20 15.59
C MET A 17 4.02 12.07 16.32
N LEU A 18 3.31 10.99 16.66
CA LEU A 18 3.90 9.83 17.32
C LEU A 18 4.87 9.10 16.38
N PHE A 19 4.50 8.95 15.10
CA PHE A 19 5.35 8.33 14.09
C PHE A 19 6.64 9.12 13.85
N LEU A 20 6.54 10.46 13.73
CA LEU A 20 7.71 11.34 13.60
C LEU A 20 8.64 11.27 14.82
N SER A 21 8.06 11.18 16.03
CA SER A 21 8.83 11.06 17.27
C SER A 21 9.60 9.74 17.34
N ILE A 22 9.00 8.64 16.87
CA ILE A 22 9.65 7.33 16.80
C ILE A 22 10.77 7.34 15.75
N GLN A 23 10.54 7.91 14.57
CA GLN A 23 11.57 8.01 13.53
C GLN A 23 12.77 8.84 13.98
N ALA A 24 12.54 9.98 14.64
CA ALA A 24 13.61 10.83 15.17
C ALA A 24 14.49 10.12 16.22
N VAL A 25 13.92 9.17 16.98
CA VAL A 25 14.64 8.40 18.00
C VAL A 25 15.36 7.18 17.40
N TYR A 26 14.79 6.53 16.38
CA TYR A 26 15.37 5.30 15.82
C TYR A 26 16.56 5.52 14.88
N GLY A 27 16.79 6.74 14.36
CA GLY A 27 18.01 7.12 13.62
C GLY A 27 18.30 6.35 12.33
N GLY A 28 17.51 5.33 12.00
CA GLY A 28 17.50 4.60 10.75
C GLY A 28 16.33 5.05 9.87
N ASP A 29 16.53 4.93 8.56
CA ASP A 29 15.54 5.24 7.54
C ASP A 29 14.39 4.21 7.61
N MET A 30 13.44 4.39 8.54
CA MET A 30 12.22 3.58 8.64
C MET A 30 11.17 4.05 7.64
N THR A 31 11.61 4.35 6.43
CA THR A 31 10.76 4.83 5.36
C THR A 31 10.13 3.63 4.68
N ILE A 32 8.88 3.35 5.07
CA ILE A 32 8.11 2.27 4.47
C ILE A 32 7.67 2.70 3.07
N ARG A 33 8.12 1.96 2.04
CA ARG A 33 7.83 2.20 0.62
C ARG A 33 6.70 1.31 0.15
N ILE A 34 5.67 1.92 -0.43
CA ILE A 34 4.51 1.23 -0.99
C ILE A 34 4.47 1.45 -2.49
N LEU A 35 4.35 0.37 -3.26
CA LEU A 35 3.93 0.43 -4.66
C LEU A 35 2.41 0.37 -4.73
N LEU A 36 1.76 1.46 -5.13
CA LEU A 36 0.33 1.53 -5.40
C LEU A 36 0.09 1.32 -6.90
N VAL A 37 -0.77 0.36 -7.24
CA VAL A 37 -1.15 0.01 -8.60
C VAL A 37 -2.65 0.17 -8.76
N GLU A 38 -3.05 1.23 -9.46
CA GLU A 38 -4.44 1.69 -9.62
C GLU A 38 -4.54 2.54 -10.90
N ASP A 39 -5.43 2.18 -11.83
CA ASP A 39 -5.56 2.87 -13.13
C ASP A 39 -6.49 4.09 -13.08
N ASP A 40 -7.40 4.16 -12.12
CA ASP A 40 -8.22 5.35 -11.92
C ASP A 40 -7.41 6.44 -11.20
N GLN A 41 -7.10 7.53 -11.90
CA GLN A 41 -6.28 8.62 -11.37
C GLN A 41 -6.88 9.30 -10.12
N ASP A 42 -8.20 9.42 -10.03
CA ASP A 42 -8.85 10.06 -8.88
C ASP A 42 -8.78 9.15 -7.64
N ILE A 43 -8.97 7.84 -7.83
CA ILE A 43 -8.82 6.83 -6.76
C ILE A 43 -7.35 6.74 -6.34
N GLY A 44 -6.43 6.61 -7.30
CA GLY A 44 -5.00 6.52 -7.09
C GLY A 44 -4.45 7.73 -6.32
N ALA A 45 -4.82 8.95 -6.71
CA ALA A 45 -4.42 10.17 -6.01
C ALA A 45 -4.91 10.20 -4.56
N ARG A 46 -6.18 9.84 -4.30
CA ARG A 46 -6.74 9.80 -2.95
C ARG A 46 -6.07 8.75 -2.06
N LEU A 47 -5.81 7.57 -2.61
CA LEU A 47 -5.10 6.50 -1.90
C LEU A 47 -3.66 6.92 -1.59
N LYS A 48 -2.96 7.52 -2.56
CA LYS A 48 -1.61 8.04 -2.39
C LYS A 48 -1.55 9.10 -1.30
N GLU A 49 -2.43 10.09 -1.31
CA GLU A 49 -2.52 11.12 -0.26
C GLU A 49 -2.83 10.50 1.11
N GLY A 50 -3.77 9.57 1.17
CA GLY A 50 -4.14 8.87 2.39
C GLY A 50 -2.96 8.11 2.99
N LEU A 51 -2.28 7.27 2.19
CA LEU A 51 -1.09 6.52 2.59
C LEU A 51 0.07 7.44 2.99
N ALA A 52 0.34 8.48 2.22
CA ALA A 52 1.39 9.46 2.53
C ALA A 52 1.13 10.19 3.86
N SER A 53 -0.13 10.44 4.22
CA SER A 53 -0.50 11.04 5.51
C SER A 53 -0.15 10.18 6.73
N PHE A 54 0.07 8.87 6.54
CA PHE A 54 0.57 7.95 7.56
C PHE A 54 2.10 7.83 7.60
N GLY A 55 2.82 8.57 6.75
CA GLY A 55 4.29 8.56 6.68
C GLY A 55 4.89 7.55 5.70
N PHE A 56 4.06 6.95 4.83
CA PHE A 56 4.54 6.06 3.78
C PHE A 56 5.06 6.84 2.57
N VAL A 57 6.12 6.33 1.93
CA VAL A 57 6.54 6.79 0.60
C VAL A 57 5.82 5.94 -0.44
N VAL A 58 5.03 6.58 -1.27
CA VAL A 58 4.13 5.90 -2.20
C VAL A 58 4.56 6.17 -3.64
N GLU A 59 5.00 5.12 -4.32
CA GLU A 59 5.16 5.10 -5.77
C GLU A 59 3.84 4.66 -6.38
N HIS A 60 3.29 5.41 -7.33
CA HIS A 60 1.99 5.10 -7.93
C HIS A 60 2.18 4.86 -9.43
N VAL A 61 1.70 3.71 -9.89
CA VAL A 61 1.70 3.31 -11.30
C VAL A 61 0.27 2.95 -11.73
N GLU A 62 -0.03 3.20 -13.00
CA GLU A 62 -1.40 3.15 -13.53
C GLU A 62 -1.69 1.87 -14.35
N ASP A 63 -0.70 0.99 -14.54
CA ASP A 63 -0.88 -0.24 -15.30
C ASP A 63 -0.01 -1.40 -14.81
N GLY A 64 -0.42 -2.61 -15.20
CA GLY A 64 0.22 -3.84 -14.77
C GLY A 64 1.64 -4.04 -15.29
N GLU A 65 2.01 -3.49 -16.45
CA GLU A 65 3.36 -3.66 -17.01
C GLU A 65 4.37 -2.83 -16.21
N HIS A 66 4.04 -1.58 -15.90
CA HIS A 66 4.85 -0.77 -14.99
C HIS A 66 4.87 -1.36 -13.59
N ALA A 67 3.73 -1.84 -13.07
CA ALA A 67 3.68 -2.50 -11.77
C ALA A 67 4.64 -3.68 -11.67
N LEU A 68 4.65 -4.55 -12.68
CA LEU A 68 5.56 -5.70 -12.71
C LEU A 68 7.02 -5.24 -12.87
N SER A 69 7.30 -4.25 -13.70
CA SER A 69 8.65 -3.72 -13.89
C SER A 69 9.22 -3.16 -12.58
N PHE A 70 8.48 -2.28 -11.92
CA PHE A 70 8.89 -1.66 -10.65
C PHE A 70 9.05 -2.70 -9.54
N ALA A 71 8.07 -3.58 -9.37
CA ALA A 71 8.12 -4.61 -8.33
C ALA A 71 9.28 -5.62 -8.49
N LEU A 72 9.87 -5.73 -9.68
CA LEU A 72 11.03 -6.59 -9.94
C LEU A 72 12.37 -5.85 -9.89
N GLN A 73 12.38 -4.52 -10.03
CA GLN A 73 13.60 -3.71 -10.12
C GLN A 73 13.89 -2.94 -8.84
N GLU A 74 12.86 -2.67 -8.03
CA GLU A 74 12.97 -1.89 -6.81
C GLU A 74 12.49 -2.67 -5.59
N GLU A 75 12.95 -2.24 -4.42
CA GLU A 75 12.50 -2.79 -3.13
C GLU A 75 11.32 -1.98 -2.59
N PHE A 76 10.22 -2.69 -2.36
CA PHE A 76 9.02 -2.18 -1.70
C PHE A 76 8.69 -3.05 -0.48
N ASP A 77 8.22 -2.41 0.58
CA ASP A 77 7.78 -3.08 1.81
C ASP A 77 6.37 -3.67 1.65
N ALA A 78 5.57 -3.11 0.74
CA ALA A 78 4.27 -3.64 0.37
C ALA A 78 3.85 -3.19 -1.03
N ILE A 79 2.98 -3.98 -1.66
CA ILE A 79 2.31 -3.63 -2.91
C ILE A 79 0.81 -3.55 -2.64
N VAL A 80 0.16 -2.49 -3.08
CA VAL A 80 -1.30 -2.33 -3.10
C VAL A 80 -1.74 -2.45 -4.56
N LEU A 81 -2.57 -3.44 -4.86
CA LEU A 81 -2.85 -3.87 -6.24
C LEU A 81 -4.35 -3.95 -6.52
N ASP A 82 -4.83 -3.16 -7.49
CA ASP A 82 -6.11 -3.44 -8.14
C ASP A 82 -6.00 -4.65 -9.09
N LEU A 83 -7.02 -5.51 -9.08
CA LEU A 83 -7.16 -6.62 -10.02
C LEU A 83 -7.80 -6.20 -11.33
N GLY A 84 -8.48 -5.06 -11.36
CA GLY A 84 -9.26 -4.51 -12.47
C GLY A 84 -8.46 -3.90 -13.63
N LEU A 85 -7.13 -3.84 -13.51
CA LEU A 85 -6.26 -3.10 -14.44
C LEU A 85 -6.48 -3.47 -15.93
N PRO A 86 -6.46 -2.46 -16.82
CA PRO A 86 -6.45 -2.68 -18.26
C PRO A 86 -5.12 -3.29 -18.73
N GLY A 87 -5.14 -3.96 -19.89
CA GLY A 87 -3.95 -4.58 -20.46
C GLY A 87 -3.47 -5.78 -19.63
N LEU A 88 -2.32 -5.65 -18.95
CA LEU A 88 -1.84 -6.68 -18.05
C LEU A 88 -2.65 -6.67 -16.75
N SER A 89 -3.65 -7.55 -16.66
CA SER A 89 -4.54 -7.63 -15.50
C SER A 89 -3.78 -7.78 -14.18
N GLY A 90 -4.28 -7.18 -13.10
CA GLY A 90 -3.67 -7.30 -11.78
C GLY A 90 -3.60 -8.75 -11.26
N ILE A 91 -4.50 -9.64 -11.72
CA ILE A 91 -4.39 -11.08 -11.42
C ILE A 91 -3.12 -11.68 -12.01
N GLU A 92 -2.78 -11.34 -13.26
CA GLU A 92 -1.56 -11.84 -13.90
C GLU A 92 -0.31 -11.22 -13.28
N VAL A 93 -0.35 -9.94 -12.89
CA VAL A 93 0.71 -9.29 -12.10
C VAL A 93 0.95 -10.07 -10.80
N LEU A 94 -0.10 -10.30 -10.00
CA LEU A 94 -0.03 -11.07 -8.76
C LEU A 94 0.56 -12.47 -8.98
N ARG A 95 0.12 -13.18 -10.02
CA ARG A 95 0.67 -14.51 -10.36
C ARG A 95 2.14 -14.47 -10.73
N ARG A 96 2.60 -13.43 -11.44
CA ARG A 96 4.03 -13.28 -11.80
C ARG A 96 4.86 -12.95 -10.57
N LEU A 97 4.37 -12.07 -9.69
CA LEU A 97 5.02 -11.75 -8.42
C LEU A 97 5.13 -12.97 -7.51
N LEU A 98 4.05 -13.74 -7.34
CA LEU A 98 4.10 -14.97 -6.54
C LEU A 98 5.10 -16.02 -7.10
N ARG A 99 5.29 -16.06 -8.43
CA ARG A 99 6.25 -16.96 -9.08
C ARG A 99 7.71 -16.57 -8.85
N THR A 100 8.00 -15.31 -8.51
CA THR A 100 9.38 -14.89 -8.23
C THR A 100 9.87 -15.38 -6.86
N GLY A 101 8.95 -15.82 -6.00
CA GLY A 101 9.25 -16.16 -4.61
C GLY A 101 9.56 -14.95 -3.74
N ALA A 102 9.32 -13.73 -4.23
CA ALA A 102 9.48 -12.51 -3.45
C ALA A 102 8.55 -12.52 -2.22
N ALA A 103 9.08 -12.09 -1.08
CA ALA A 103 8.36 -12.04 0.19
C ALA A 103 7.50 -10.76 0.35
N THR A 104 7.56 -9.84 -0.61
CA THR A 104 6.85 -8.57 -0.53
C THR A 104 5.34 -8.82 -0.43
N PRO A 105 4.68 -8.39 0.66
CA PRO A 105 3.26 -8.59 0.85
C PRO A 105 2.45 -7.79 -0.18
N VAL A 106 1.43 -8.43 -0.76
CA VAL A 106 0.51 -7.81 -1.72
C VAL A 106 -0.87 -7.68 -1.08
N LEU A 107 -1.34 -6.44 -0.92
CA LEU A 107 -2.70 -6.10 -0.53
C LEU A 107 -3.54 -5.89 -1.80
N ILE A 108 -4.67 -6.58 -1.89
CA ILE A 108 -5.58 -6.49 -3.04
C ILE A 108 -6.64 -5.42 -2.76
N LEU A 109 -6.80 -4.46 -3.67
CA LEU A 109 -7.94 -3.54 -3.67
C LEU A 109 -9.16 -4.28 -4.21
N THR A 110 -10.19 -4.43 -3.38
CA THR A 110 -11.45 -5.07 -3.78
C THR A 110 -12.57 -4.05 -3.85
N ALA A 111 -12.83 -3.51 -5.04
CA ALA A 111 -14.08 -2.84 -5.38
C ALA A 111 -14.92 -3.77 -6.27
N ARG A 112 -15.26 -4.97 -5.81
CA ARG A 112 -16.24 -5.84 -6.51
C ARG A 112 -17.44 -6.15 -5.64
N SER A 113 -18.56 -5.48 -5.94
CA SER A 113 -19.90 -5.86 -5.48
C SER A 113 -20.45 -7.12 -6.18
N SER A 114 -19.67 -7.80 -7.02
CA SER A 114 -20.04 -9.09 -7.60
C SER A 114 -18.80 -9.90 -7.97
N TRP A 115 -18.26 -10.63 -6.99
CA TRP A 115 -17.43 -11.80 -7.27
C TRP A 115 -18.38 -13.00 -7.42
N THR A 116 -18.50 -13.52 -8.64
CA THR A 116 -19.01 -14.86 -8.91
C THR A 116 -17.84 -15.67 -9.44
N GLY A 117 -17.07 -16.26 -8.53
CA GLY A 117 -16.04 -17.25 -8.82
C GLY A 117 -16.30 -18.51 -8.00
#